data_AF-A0A932LUF5-F1
#
_entry.id   AF-A0A932LUF5-F1
#
_cell.length_a   1.000
_cell.length_b   1.000
_cell.length_c   1.000
_cell.angle_alpha   90.00
_cell.angle_beta   90.00
_cell.angle_gamma   90.00
#
_symmetry.space_group_name_H-M   'P 1'
#
loop_
_entity.id
_entity.type
_entity.pdbx_description
1 polymer ?
#
loop_
_entity_poly.entity_id
_entity_poly.type
_entity_poly.pdbx_seq_one_letter_code
_entity_poly.pdbx_strand_id
1 'polypeptide(L)'
;MTVFDEKQEELEHFETRMGIPRGRLAVTMDLVTDAMALIGQHGVYCQSQRWPGKPVMDIQLVMKGLTDAKELIQSVMAELAPKA
;
A
#
# COMPACT_ATOMS: atom_id res chain seq x y z
N MET A 1 -18.49 5.46 -8.02
CA MET A 1 -17.49 4.87 -8.91
C MET A 1 -16.83 3.73 -8.15
N THR A 2 -16.44 2.67 -8.84
CA THR A 2 -15.71 1.54 -8.24
C THR A 2 -14.20 1.76 -8.39
N VAL A 3 -13.40 1.02 -7.63
CA VAL A 3 -11.93 1.05 -7.78
C VAL A 3 -11.49 0.70 -9.21
N PHE A 4 -12.27 -0.10 -9.94
CA PHE A 4 -11.98 -0.46 -11.32
C PHE A 4 -12.17 0.71 -12.29
N ASP A 5 -13.09 1.63 -11.99
CA ASP A 5 -13.30 2.84 -12.78
C ASP A 5 -12.22 3.89 -12.46
N GLU A 6 -11.86 4.03 -11.18
CA GLU A 6 -10.88 5.03 -10.72
C GLU A 6 -9.44 4.68 -11.10
N LYS A 7 -9.11 3.39 -11.16
CA LYS A 7 -7.77 2.87 -11.44
C LYS A 7 -7.67 2.15 -12.78
N GLN A 8 -8.56 2.47 -13.71
CA GLN A 8 -8.66 1.76 -14.99
C GLN A 8 -7.32 1.75 -15.74
N GLU A 9 -6.66 2.91 -15.87
CA GLU A 9 -5.41 3.04 -16.62
C GLU A 9 -4.27 2.23 -15.98
N GLU A 10 -4.10 2.32 -14.66
CA GLU A 10 -3.07 1.56 -13.95
C GLU A 10 -3.35 0.06 -14.00
N LEU A 11 -4.62 -0.35 -13.86
CA LEU A 11 -5.04 -1.73 -13.98
C LEU A 11 -4.71 -2.28 -15.37
N GLU A 12 -5.12 -1.60 -16.45
CA GLU A 12 -4.80 -2.01 -17.82
C GLU A 12 -3.28 -2.13 -18.03
N HIS A 13 -2.51 -1.16 -17.53
CA HIS A 13 -1.06 -1.14 -17.66
C HIS A 13 -0.36 -2.30 -16.94
N PHE A 14 -0.77 -2.63 -15.72
CA PHE A 14 -0.15 -3.69 -14.93
C PHE A 14 -0.69 -5.08 -15.28
N GLU A 15 -1.99 -5.23 -15.54
CA GLU A 15 -2.60 -6.50 -15.94
C GLU A 15 -2.03 -6.99 -17.27
N THR A 16 -1.78 -6.09 -18.23
CA THR A 16 -1.17 -6.45 -19.53
C THR A 16 0.26 -6.98 -19.39
N ARG A 17 1.06 -6.40 -18.48
CA ARG A 17 2.49 -6.76 -18.34
C ARG A 17 2.73 -7.95 -17.41
N MET A 18 1.88 -8.15 -16.42
CA MET A 18 2.12 -9.10 -15.33
C MET A 18 1.06 -10.20 -15.22
N GLY A 19 -0.01 -10.11 -16.02
CA GLY A 19 -1.22 -10.92 -15.88
C GLY A 19 -2.18 -10.35 -14.82
N ILE A 20 -3.47 -10.67 -14.94
CA ILE A 20 -4.54 -10.09 -14.12
C ILE A 20 -4.25 -10.17 -12.61
N PRO A 21 -3.89 -11.32 -12.03
CA PRO A 21 -3.72 -11.41 -10.58
C PRO A 21 -2.56 -10.55 -10.06
N ARG A 22 -1.39 -10.61 -10.71
CA ARG A 22 -0.22 -9.79 -10.32
C ARG A 22 -0.43 -8.31 -10.61
N GLY A 23 -1.12 -7.99 -11.71
CA GLY A 23 -1.42 -6.60 -12.07
C GLY A 23 -2.29 -5.91 -11.04
N ARG A 24 -3.34 -6.58 -10.55
CA ARG A 24 -4.20 -6.07 -9.46
C ARG A 24 -3.44 -5.93 -8.15
N LEU A 25 -2.57 -6.88 -7.82
CA LEU A 25 -1.73 -6.77 -6.62
C LEU A 25 -0.73 -5.60 -6.72
N ALA A 26 -0.22 -5.31 -7.92
CA ALA A 26 0.62 -4.14 -8.15
C ALA A 26 -0.14 -2.83 -7.87
N VAL A 27 -1.34 -2.66 -8.44
CA VAL A 27 -2.20 -1.50 -8.15
C VAL A 27 -2.58 -1.43 -6.67
N THR A 28 -2.81 -2.58 -6.02
CA THR A 28 -3.06 -2.64 -4.57
C THR A 28 -1.86 -2.12 -3.77
N MET A 29 -0.63 -2.48 -4.15
CA MET A 29 0.57 -1.95 -3.51
C MET A 29 0.70 -0.43 -3.65
N ASP A 30 0.34 0.12 -4.80
CA ASP A 30 0.37 1.57 -5.02
C ASP A 30 -0.63 2.27 -4.09
N LEU A 31 -1.87 1.77 -4.02
CA LEU A 31 -2.89 2.29 -3.09
C LEU A 31 -2.44 2.24 -1.62
N VAL A 32 -1.81 1.15 -1.20
CA VAL A 32 -1.26 1.04 0.17
C VAL A 32 -0.12 2.05 0.38
N THR A 33 0.71 2.26 -0.63
CA THR A 33 1.82 3.23 -0.57
C THR A 33 1.31 4.66 -0.45
N ASP A 34 0.26 5.01 -1.21
CA ASP A 34 -0.40 6.32 -1.12
C ASP A 34 -1.00 6.54 0.27
N ALA A 35 -1.68 5.53 0.82
CA ALA A 35 -2.21 5.59 2.19
C ALA A 35 -1.10 5.81 3.22
N MET A 36 0.02 5.10 3.11
CA MET A 36 1.18 5.28 3.99
C MET A 36 1.74 6.71 3.91
N ALA A 37 1.81 7.30 2.71
CA ALA A 37 2.28 8.68 2.55
C ALA A 37 1.37 9.68 3.27
N LEU A 38 0.05 9.54 3.10
CA LEU A 38 -0.95 10.40 3.76
C LEU A 38 -0.91 10.26 5.29
N ILE A 39 -0.82 9.03 5.80
CA ILE A 39 -0.75 8.77 7.24
C ILE A 39 0.58 9.27 7.83
N GLY A 40 1.69 9.08 7.11
CA GLY A 40 3.00 9.62 7.50
C GLY A 40 2.97 11.14 7.63
N GLN A 41 2.36 11.84 6.68
CA GLN A 41 2.15 13.29 6.75
C GLN A 41 1.26 13.67 7.94
N HIS A 42 0.15 12.96 8.15
CA HIS A 42 -0.72 13.22 9.30
C HIS A 42 0.00 13.04 10.64
N GLY A 43 0.93 12.08 10.71
CA GLY A 43 1.80 11.84 11.86
C GLY A 43 2.73 13.01 12.21
N VAL A 44 3.03 13.91 11.26
CA VAL A 44 3.79 15.15 11.54
C VAL A 44 2.98 16.06 12.47
N TYR A 45 1.68 16.21 12.20
CA TYR A 45 0.80 17.10 12.95
C TYR A 45 0.20 16.43 14.20
N CYS A 46 -0.05 15.12 14.14
CA CYS A 46 -0.69 14.35 15.20
C CYS A 46 0.36 13.67 16.09
N GLN A 47 0.96 14.46 16.97
CA GLN A 47 2.05 14.05 17.87
C GLN A 47 1.53 13.51 19.20
N SER A 48 2.27 12.57 19.79
CA SER A 48 2.00 12.05 21.13
C SER A 48 2.29 13.11 22.20
N GLN A 49 1.32 13.33 23.09
CA GLN A 49 1.55 14.16 24.28
C GLN A 49 2.53 13.52 25.27
N ARG A 50 2.58 12.18 25.32
CA ARG A 50 3.45 11.42 26.22
C ARG A 50 4.88 11.29 25.69
N TRP A 51 5.03 11.25 24.37
CA TRP A 51 6.32 11.05 23.69
C TRP A 51 6.56 12.14 22.65
N PRO A 52 7.12 13.29 23.03
CA PRO A 52 7.38 14.40 22.11
C PRO A 52 8.21 13.97 20.91
N GLY A 53 7.80 14.41 19.71
CA GLY A 53 8.47 14.08 18.45
C GLY A 53 8.13 12.70 17.87
N LYS A 54 7.20 11.97 18.48
CA LYS A 54 6.62 10.74 17.91
C LYS A 54 5.13 10.93 17.59
N PRO A 55 4.63 10.41 16.46
CA PRO A 55 3.20 10.36 16.19
C PRO A 55 2.42 9.64 17.31
N VAL A 56 1.11 9.87 17.40
CA VAL A 56 0.25 9.10 18.32
C VAL A 56 0.31 7.60 18.03
N MET A 57 0.04 6.77 19.05
CA MET A 57 0.19 5.30 18.97
C MET A 57 -0.60 4.70 17.81
N ASP A 58 -1.83 5.17 17.58
CA ASP A 58 -2.70 4.64 16.53
C ASP A 58 -2.09 4.87 15.13
N ILE A 59 -1.46 6.02 14.88
CA ILE A 59 -0.75 6.30 13.63
C ILE A 59 0.43 5.34 13.45
N GLN A 60 1.19 5.09 14.52
CA GLN A 60 2.31 4.14 14.47
C GLN A 60 1.82 2.73 14.14
N LEU A 61 0.72 2.30 14.76
CA LEU A 61 0.14 0.97 14.55
C LEU A 61 -0.43 0.82 13.13
N VAL A 62 -1.11 1.84 12.60
CA VAL A 62 -1.60 1.82 11.22
C VAL A 62 -0.43 1.77 10.23
N MET A 63 0.61 2.59 10.42
CA MET A 63 1.81 2.56 9.57
C MET A 63 2.47 1.18 9.57
N LYS A 64 2.56 0.55 10.75
CA LYS A 64 3.05 -0.83 10.86
C LYS A 64 2.17 -1.80 10.08
N GLY A 65 0.85 -1.75 10.28
CA GLY A 65 -0.09 -2.64 9.58
C GLY A 65 -0.03 -2.51 8.05
N LEU A 66 0.11 -1.29 7.53
CA LEU A 66 0.27 -1.06 6.09
C LEU A 66 1.63 -1.56 5.57
N THR A 67 2.69 -1.43 6.37
CA THR A 67 4.01 -2.00 6.04
C THR A 67 3.93 -3.52 5.94
N ASP A 68 3.38 -4.17 6.97
CA ASP A 68 3.20 -5.63 7.02
C ASP A 68 2.33 -6.11 5.83
N ALA A 69 1.27 -5.37 5.50
CA ALA A 69 0.42 -5.69 4.36
C ALA A 69 1.19 -5.63 3.02
N LYS A 70 2.05 -4.63 2.82
CA LYS A 70 2.90 -4.56 1.61
C LYS A 70 3.83 -5.76 1.51
N GLU A 71 4.47 -6.17 2.60
CA GLU A 71 5.36 -7.33 2.60
C GLU A 71 4.62 -8.61 2.18
N LEU A 72 3.42 -8.83 2.70
CA LEU A 72 2.60 -9.98 2.31
C LEU A 72 2.17 -9.92 0.84
N ILE A 73 1.76 -8.75 0.35
CA ILE A 73 1.40 -8.56 -1.07
C ILE A 73 2.61 -8.84 -1.98
N GLN A 74 3.79 -8.30 -1.63
CA GLN A 74 5.03 -8.54 -2.38
C GLN A 74 5.39 -10.02 -2.41
N SER A 75 5.22 -10.73 -1.29
CA SER A 75 5.44 -12.17 -1.21
C SER A 75 4.54 -12.92 -2.19
N VAL A 76 3.24 -12.63 -2.23
CA VAL A 76 2.30 -13.28 -3.17
C VAL A 76 2.66 -12.93 -4.62
N MET A 77 3.02 -11.68 -4.90
CA MET A 77 3.45 -11.27 -6.25
C MET A 77 4.72 -11.98 -6.72
N ALA A 78 5.61 -12.35 -5.79
CA ALA A 78 6.80 -13.15 -6.08
C ALA A 78 6.44 -14.61 -6.37
N GLU A 79 5.51 -15.22 -5.62
CA GLU A 79 5.03 -16.58 -5.88
C GLU A 79 4.33 -16.74 -7.23
N LEU A 80 3.60 -15.71 -7.66
CA LEU A 80 2.91 -15.68 -8.95
C LEU A 80 3.84 -15.38 -10.12
N ALA A 81 5.11 -15.02 -9.87
CA ALA A 81 6.06 -14.76 -10.94
C ALA A 81 6.36 -16.03 -11.75
N PRO A 82 6.58 -15.93 -13.07
CA PRO A 82 7.02 -17.06 -13.86
C PRO A 82 8.30 -17.66 -13.26
N LYS A 83 8.31 -18.97 -13.05
CA LYS A 83 9.54 -19.68 -12.66
C LYS A 83 10.49 -19.68 -13.87
N ALA A 84 11.71 -19.23 -13.66
CA ALA A 84 12.79 -19.27 -14.64
C ALA A 84 13.23 -20.71 -14.92
#